data_AF-A0AAD3Y8K1-F1
#
_entry.id   AF-A0AAD3Y8K1-F1
#
_cell.length_a   1.000
_cell.length_b   1.000
_cell.length_c   1.000
_cell.angle_alpha   90.00
_cell.angle_beta   90.00
_cell.angle_gamma   90.00
#
_symmetry.space_group_name_H-M   'P 1'
#
loop_
_entity.id
_entity.type
_entity.pdbx_description
1 polymer ?
#
loop_
_entity_poly.entity_id
_entity_poly.type
_entity_poly.pdbx_seq_one_letter_code
_entity_poly.pdbx_strand_id
1 'polypeptide(L)'
;MNPWQSFQQQVLPRKTSKENLDRFIPNRSPMDFDYAHYMLTEGWKGKENPAVNSPSREAYLKQLREALNMNRTRILAFKNKAPAPAPAELFPRKCFSPQQAKPVRPKRRIPQTSERTLDAPDLLDDFYLNLMDWGSSNILAIALGSTVYLWDASSGSTSKLVMVDDENGPH
;
A
#
# COMPACT_ATOMS: atom_id res chain seq x y z
N MET A 1 20.76 52.83 -22.17
CA MET A 1 21.44 51.52 -22.27
C MET A 1 20.65 50.55 -21.40
N ASN A 2 19.85 49.68 -22.02
CA ASN A 2 19.13 48.61 -21.33
C ASN A 2 19.86 47.30 -21.60
N PRO A 3 20.00 46.44 -20.59
CA PRO A 3 19.73 45.03 -20.87
C PRO A 3 18.94 44.39 -19.74
N TRP A 4 17.67 44.09 -20.05
CA TRP A 4 16.89 43.11 -19.33
C TRP A 4 17.58 41.74 -19.49
N GLN A 5 18.07 41.16 -18.39
CA GLN A 5 18.49 39.77 -18.39
C GLN A 5 17.25 38.89 -18.32
N SER A 6 16.94 38.23 -19.44
CA SER A 6 15.97 37.14 -19.52
C SER A 6 16.37 36.04 -18.55
N PHE A 7 15.54 35.84 -17.52
CA PHE A 7 15.60 34.66 -16.68
C PHE A 7 15.04 33.48 -17.50
N GLN A 8 15.91 32.80 -18.26
CA GLN A 8 15.53 31.52 -18.84
C GLN A 8 15.34 30.52 -17.71
N GLN A 9 14.08 30.29 -17.36
CA GLN A 9 13.67 29.15 -16.56
C GLN A 9 14.09 27.90 -17.32
N GLN A 10 15.21 27.31 -16.91
CA GLN A 10 15.63 26.00 -17.41
C GLN A 10 14.57 25.00 -16.99
N VAL A 11 13.66 24.67 -17.91
CA VAL A 11 12.78 23.52 -17.77
C VAL A 11 13.68 22.30 -17.87
N LEU A 12 14.15 21.83 -16.71
CA LEU A 12 14.89 20.58 -16.62
C LEU A 12 14.06 19.47 -17.26
N PRO A 13 14.65 18.61 -18.12
CA PRO A 13 13.93 17.48 -18.67
C PRO A 13 13.48 16.59 -17.51
N ARG A 14 12.16 16.46 -17.36
CA ARG A 14 11.54 15.62 -16.34
C ARG A 14 12.06 14.21 -16.60
N LYS A 15 12.96 13.72 -15.74
CA LYS A 15 13.38 12.31 -15.73
C LYS A 15 12.10 11.51 -15.63
N THR A 16 11.67 10.86 -16.72
CA THR A 16 10.59 9.88 -16.67
C THR A 16 11.17 8.71 -15.91
N SER A 17 11.06 8.79 -14.59
CA SER A 17 11.50 7.71 -13.72
C SER A 17 10.56 6.53 -13.98
N LYS A 18 10.93 5.37 -13.46
CA LYS A 18 10.16 4.12 -13.53
C LYS A 18 8.85 4.26 -12.72
N GLU A 19 8.01 5.20 -13.11
CA GLU A 19 6.89 5.74 -12.38
C GLU A 19 5.74 4.78 -12.57
N ASN A 20 5.50 3.97 -11.54
CA ASN A 20 4.21 3.42 -11.12
C ASN A 20 4.51 2.35 -10.05
N LEU A 21 5.00 2.82 -8.90
CA LEU A 21 5.23 2.00 -7.70
C LEU A 21 4.12 2.20 -6.65
N ASP A 22 3.29 3.23 -6.81
CA ASP A 22 2.19 3.52 -5.91
C ASP A 22 0.94 2.72 -6.29
N ARG A 23 0.28 2.14 -5.30
CA ARG A 23 -0.98 1.42 -5.46
C ARG A 23 -2.21 2.31 -5.24
N PHE A 24 -2.03 3.46 -4.61
CA PHE A 24 -3.10 4.35 -4.18
C PHE A 24 -3.19 5.63 -5.01
N ILE A 25 -2.12 6.00 -5.72
CA ILE A 25 -2.10 7.18 -6.60
C ILE A 25 -2.20 6.74 -8.08
N PRO A 26 -3.33 7.00 -8.77
CA PRO A 26 -3.47 6.72 -10.20
C PRO A 26 -2.49 7.57 -11.03
N ASN A 27 -1.99 6.98 -12.12
CA ASN A 27 -1.19 7.68 -13.08
C ASN A 27 -2.08 8.58 -13.95
N ARG A 28 -1.75 9.87 -14.00
CA ARG A 28 -2.52 10.86 -14.75
C ARG A 28 -2.32 10.77 -16.26
N SER A 29 -1.17 10.28 -16.73
CA SER A 29 -0.86 10.24 -18.16
C SER A 29 -1.70 9.23 -18.97
N PRO A 30 -1.90 7.98 -18.52
CA PRO A 30 -2.74 7.00 -19.23
C PRO A 30 -4.22 7.06 -18.83
N MET A 31 -4.60 7.92 -17.89
CA MET A 31 -5.97 8.03 -17.40
C MET A 31 -6.79 8.99 -18.29
N ASP A 32 -8.00 8.55 -18.62
CA ASP A 32 -8.98 9.35 -19.36
C ASP A 32 -9.90 10.03 -18.34
N PHE A 33 -9.64 11.31 -18.08
CA PHE A 33 -10.36 12.09 -17.07
C PHE A 33 -11.80 12.39 -17.49
N ASP A 34 -12.06 12.62 -18.77
CA ASP A 34 -13.39 12.92 -19.29
C ASP A 34 -14.29 11.69 -19.18
N TYR A 35 -13.76 10.52 -19.54
CA TYR A 35 -14.47 9.25 -19.34
C TYR A 35 -14.74 8.97 -17.86
N ALA A 36 -13.75 9.17 -16.99
CA ALA A 36 -13.91 8.96 -15.56
C ALA A 36 -14.99 9.87 -14.96
N HIS A 37 -14.98 11.15 -15.35
CA HIS A 37 -16.00 12.11 -14.93
C HIS A 37 -17.39 11.69 -15.41
N TYR A 38 -17.54 11.39 -16.71
CA TYR A 38 -18.80 10.92 -17.29
C TYR A 38 -19.37 9.69 -16.55
N MET A 39 -18.53 8.69 -16.25
CA MET A 39 -18.98 7.49 -15.54
C MET A 39 -19.42 7.77 -14.09
N LEU A 40 -18.83 8.78 -13.43
CA LEU A 40 -19.18 9.16 -12.07
C LEU A 40 -20.42 10.06 -11.99
N THR A 41 -20.66 10.90 -13.00
CA THR A 41 -21.78 11.87 -12.98
C THR A 41 -23.00 11.39 -13.77
N GLU A 42 -22.79 10.77 -14.93
CA GLU A 42 -23.85 10.41 -15.89
C GLU A 42 -24.04 8.90 -16.06
N GLY A 43 -23.01 8.08 -15.78
CA GLY A 43 -23.06 6.62 -15.95
C GLY A 43 -24.10 5.87 -15.11
N TRP A 44 -24.61 6.50 -14.03
CA TRP A 44 -25.67 5.96 -13.17
C TRP A 44 -27.02 6.69 -13.33
N LYS A 45 -27.16 7.67 -14.23
CA LYS A 45 -28.50 8.20 -14.52
C LYS A 45 -29.31 7.14 -15.27
N GLY A 46 -30.00 6.35 -14.46
CA GLY A 46 -30.72 5.16 -14.85
C GLY A 46 -31.75 5.43 -15.93
N LYS A 47 -31.75 4.51 -16.90
CA LYS A 47 -32.94 3.98 -17.57
C LYS A 47 -34.04 5.03 -17.84
N GLU A 48 -33.80 5.91 -18.81
CA GLU A 48 -34.93 6.38 -19.59
C GLU A 48 -35.59 5.19 -20.28
N ASN A 49 -36.92 5.18 -20.31
CA ASN A 49 -37.78 4.04 -20.66
C ASN A 49 -37.23 3.16 -21.80
N PRO A 50 -37.14 1.82 -21.63
CA PRO A 50 -36.69 0.91 -22.69
C PRO A 50 -37.60 0.91 -23.94
N ALA A 51 -38.77 1.55 -23.86
CA ALA A 51 -39.75 1.64 -24.93
C ALA A 51 -39.41 2.65 -26.06
N VAL A 52 -38.37 3.48 -25.93
CA VAL A 52 -38.11 4.62 -26.85
C VAL A 52 -36.82 4.47 -27.66
N ASN A 53 -36.00 3.43 -27.44
CA ASN A 53 -34.81 3.20 -28.24
C ASN A 53 -35.08 2.18 -29.35
N SER A 54 -35.11 2.67 -30.60
CA SER A 54 -35.13 1.77 -31.76
C SER A 54 -33.86 0.91 -31.79
N PRO A 55 -33.92 -0.33 -32.31
CA PRO A 55 -32.74 -1.19 -32.45
C PRO A 55 -31.59 -0.51 -33.23
N SER A 56 -31.91 0.38 -34.17
CA SER A 56 -30.94 1.17 -34.93
C SER A 56 -30.19 2.21 -34.08
N ARG A 57 -30.89 2.92 -33.18
CA ARG A 57 -30.29 3.89 -32.27
C ARG A 57 -29.36 3.21 -31.27
N GLU A 58 -29.74 2.02 -30.79
CA GLU A 58 -28.90 1.24 -29.88
C GLU A 58 -27.61 0.75 -30.55
N ALA A 59 -27.70 0.26 -31.79
CA ALA A 59 -26.53 -0.14 -32.59
C ALA A 59 -25.58 1.05 -32.84
N TYR A 60 -26.12 2.23 -33.17
CA TYR A 60 -25.34 3.45 -33.35
C TYR A 60 -24.63 3.89 -32.06
N LEU A 61 -25.34 3.91 -30.92
CA LEU A 61 -24.74 4.21 -29.62
C LEU A 61 -23.65 3.20 -29.24
N LYS A 62 -23.83 1.93 -29.58
CA LYS A 62 -22.82 0.89 -29.39
C LYS A 62 -21.56 1.17 -30.22
N GLN A 63 -21.71 1.53 -31.49
CA GLN A 63 -20.59 1.93 -32.35
C GLN A 63 -19.88 3.19 -31.82
N LEU A 64 -20.63 4.19 -31.37
CA LEU A 64 -20.04 5.40 -30.76
C LEU A 64 -19.24 5.06 -29.49
N ARG A 65 -19.79 4.22 -28.60
CA ARG A 65 -19.08 3.77 -27.39
C ARG A 65 -17.81 3.01 -27.72
N GLU A 66 -17.82 2.23 -28.79
CA GLU A 66 -16.64 1.51 -29.27
C GLU A 66 -15.59 2.47 -29.84
N ALA A 67 -15.99 3.39 -30.72
CA ALA A 67 -15.12 4.38 -31.34
C ALA A 67 -14.48 5.33 -30.33
N LEU A 68 -15.23 5.76 -29.31
CA LEU A 68 -14.76 6.61 -28.21
C LEU A 68 -14.03 5.80 -27.12
N ASN A 69 -13.85 4.49 -27.31
CA ASN A 69 -13.25 3.58 -26.34
C ASN A 69 -13.89 3.66 -24.94
N MET A 70 -15.20 3.94 -24.86
CA MET A 70 -15.99 3.97 -23.62
C MET A 70 -16.43 2.58 -23.15
N ASN A 71 -16.07 1.52 -23.88
CA ASN A 71 -16.25 0.12 -23.50
C ASN A 71 -15.28 -0.37 -22.40
N ARG A 72 -14.60 0.55 -21.70
CA ARG A 72 -13.63 0.22 -20.64
C ARG A 72 -14.36 0.03 -19.30
N THR A 73 -14.02 -1.01 -18.58
CA THR A 73 -14.58 -1.26 -17.24
C THR A 73 -13.89 -0.49 -16.11
N ARG A 74 -12.74 0.14 -16.38
CA ARG A 74 -11.92 0.83 -15.37
C ARG A 74 -11.81 2.32 -15.66
N ILE A 75 -12.09 3.15 -14.65
CA ILE A 75 -11.94 4.61 -14.69
C ILE A 75 -10.58 5.10 -14.18
N LEU A 76 -9.84 4.28 -13.42
CA LEU A 76 -8.50 4.59 -12.90
C LEU A 76 -7.42 3.78 -13.62
N ALA A 77 -6.31 4.43 -13.96
CA ALA A 77 -5.14 3.79 -14.56
C ALA A 77 -3.91 3.93 -13.64
N PHE A 78 -3.40 2.82 -13.10
CA PHE A 78 -2.19 2.82 -12.26
C PHE A 78 -0.93 2.41 -13.01
N LYS A 79 -1.07 2.05 -14.29
CA LYS A 79 0.04 1.59 -15.13
C LYS A 79 -0.14 2.18 -16.52
N ASN A 80 0.96 2.60 -17.13
CA ASN A 80 0.94 3.04 -18.51
C ASN A 80 0.50 1.87 -19.39
N LYS A 81 -0.56 2.08 -20.18
CA LYS A 81 -1.03 1.12 -21.17
C LYS A 81 0.10 0.93 -22.18
N ALA A 82 0.37 -0.32 -22.59
CA ALA A 82 1.33 -0.57 -23.65
C ALA A 82 0.94 0.27 -24.89
N PRO A 83 1.90 0.83 -25.64
CA PRO A 83 1.61 1.54 -26.88
C PRO A 83 0.67 0.67 -27.72
N ALA A 84 -0.40 1.27 -28.26
CA ALA A 84 -1.31 0.54 -29.13
C ALA A 84 -0.48 -0.13 -30.24
N PRO A 85 -0.73 -1.42 -30.56
CA PRO A 85 -0.06 -2.03 -31.69
C PRO A 85 -0.34 -1.16 -32.92
N ALA A 86 0.73 -0.76 -33.61
CA ALA A 86 0.61 -0.02 -34.86
C ALA A 86 -0.31 -0.80 -35.82
N PRO A 87 -1.10 -0.11 -36.66
CA PRO A 87 -2.00 -0.75 -37.61
C PRO A 87 -1.26 -1.81 -38.41
N ALA A 88 -1.89 -2.98 -38.54
CA ALA A 88 -1.33 -4.21 -39.06
C ALA A 88 -0.49 -4.01 -40.34
N GLU A 89 0.83 -4.03 -40.19
CA GLU A 89 1.73 -4.46 -41.25
C GLU A 89 2.35 -5.80 -40.86
N LEU A 90 2.30 -6.72 -41.81
CA LEU A 90 2.69 -8.12 -41.74
C LEU A 90 4.16 -8.25 -41.34
N PHE A 91 4.45 -8.51 -40.07
CA PHE A 91 5.80 -8.92 -39.63
C PHE A 91 5.78 -10.24 -38.85
N PRO A 92 6.73 -11.18 -39.13
CA PRO A 92 6.69 -12.54 -38.61
C PRO A 92 6.75 -12.59 -37.09
N ARG A 93 5.95 -13.51 -36.52
CA ARG A 93 5.89 -13.86 -35.09
C ARG A 93 7.28 -14.20 -34.54
N LYS A 94 8.03 -13.20 -34.09
CA LYS A 94 9.18 -13.42 -33.20
C LYS A 94 8.63 -13.58 -31.79
N CYS A 95 8.65 -14.85 -31.36
CA CYS A 95 8.67 -15.37 -30.00
C CYS A 95 8.26 -14.39 -28.90
N PHE A 96 7.10 -14.66 -28.29
CA PHE A 96 6.81 -14.20 -26.95
C PHE A 96 7.94 -14.67 -26.03
N SER A 97 8.85 -13.77 -25.70
CA SER A 97 9.72 -13.98 -24.55
C SER A 97 8.79 -14.11 -23.33
N PRO A 98 8.93 -15.18 -22.51
CA PRO A 98 8.21 -15.22 -21.25
C PRO A 98 8.62 -13.97 -20.50
N GLN A 99 7.64 -13.10 -20.25
CA GLN A 99 7.78 -11.95 -19.38
C GLN A 99 8.42 -12.47 -18.11
N GLN A 100 9.69 -12.11 -17.88
CA GLN A 100 10.40 -12.49 -16.66
C GLN A 100 9.51 -12.07 -15.50
N ALA A 101 8.92 -13.06 -14.83
CA ALA A 101 8.23 -12.84 -13.59
C ALA A 101 9.24 -12.12 -12.71
N LYS A 102 8.95 -10.87 -12.33
CA LYS A 102 9.77 -10.12 -11.39
C LYS A 102 10.07 -11.08 -10.22
N PRO A 103 11.33 -11.25 -9.79
CA PRO A 103 11.64 -12.15 -8.69
C PRO A 103 10.74 -11.74 -7.52
N VAL A 104 9.81 -12.63 -7.16
CA VAL A 104 8.98 -12.45 -5.98
C VAL A 104 9.95 -12.40 -4.83
N ARG A 105 10.06 -11.23 -4.18
CA ARG A 105 10.95 -11.08 -3.03
C ARG A 105 10.66 -12.24 -2.08
N PRO A 106 11.67 -13.01 -1.66
CA PRO A 106 11.45 -14.11 -0.73
C PRO A 106 10.76 -13.53 0.51
N LYS A 107 9.59 -14.07 0.84
CA LYS A 107 8.89 -13.68 2.07
C LYS A 107 9.75 -14.15 3.23
N ARG A 108 10.11 -13.24 4.13
CA ARG A 108 10.83 -13.58 5.37
C ARG A 108 10.03 -14.61 6.14
N ARG A 109 10.64 -15.76 6.47
CA ARG A 109 10.04 -16.77 7.34
C ARG A 109 10.23 -16.32 8.79
N ILE A 110 9.13 -16.10 9.50
CA ILE A 110 9.13 -15.82 10.94
C ILE A 110 8.72 -17.13 11.63
N PRO A 111 9.55 -17.68 12.54
CA PRO A 111 9.16 -18.82 13.36
C PRO A 111 7.82 -18.56 14.07
N GLN A 112 6.95 -19.56 14.13
CA GLN A 112 5.65 -19.46 14.82
C GLN A 112 5.76 -19.91 16.29
N THR A 113 6.92 -20.41 16.69
CA THR A 113 7.21 -20.87 18.05
C THR A 113 8.06 -19.84 18.77
N SER A 114 7.87 -19.71 20.08
CA SER A 114 8.78 -18.94 20.93
C SER A 114 10.17 -19.55 20.89
N GLU A 115 11.19 -18.71 20.96
CA GLU A 115 12.58 -19.18 21.13
C GLU A 115 12.84 -19.59 22.59
N ARG A 116 12.26 -18.83 23.53
CA ARG A 116 12.36 -19.05 24.97
C ARG A 116 11.01 -18.82 25.63
N THR A 117 10.75 -19.58 26.67
CA THR A 117 9.58 -19.43 27.52
C THR A 117 10.09 -19.23 28.95
N LEU A 118 9.62 -18.19 29.61
CA LEU A 118 9.94 -17.88 30.99
C LEU A 118 8.66 -17.98 31.80
N ASP A 119 8.76 -18.55 33.00
CA ASP A 119 7.63 -18.61 33.91
C ASP A 119 7.49 -17.26 34.63
N ALA A 120 6.26 -16.74 34.67
CA ALA A 120 5.91 -15.48 35.31
C ALA A 120 4.81 -15.74 36.36
N PRO A 121 5.16 -16.35 37.51
CA PRO A 121 4.20 -16.52 38.61
C PRO A 121 3.73 -15.15 39.10
N ASP A 122 2.48 -15.05 39.55
CA ASP A 122 1.90 -13.84 40.15
C ASP A 122 1.90 -12.59 39.24
N LEU A 123 1.95 -12.78 37.91
CA LEU A 123 1.74 -11.70 36.96
C LEU A 123 0.29 -11.21 37.06
N LEU A 124 0.12 -9.93 37.34
CA LEU A 124 -1.21 -9.31 37.45
C LEU A 124 -1.85 -9.17 36.07
N ASP A 125 -3.09 -9.62 35.94
CA ASP A 125 -3.91 -9.44 34.73
C ASP A 125 -4.69 -8.12 34.81
N ASP A 126 -3.96 -7.00 34.77
CA ASP A 126 -4.53 -5.65 34.73
C ASP A 126 -4.11 -4.95 33.43
N PHE A 127 -5.13 -4.59 32.63
CA PHE A 127 -4.95 -3.92 31.35
C PHE A 127 -4.27 -2.55 31.44
N TYR A 128 -4.37 -1.87 32.60
CA TYR A 128 -3.85 -0.52 32.77
C TYR A 128 -2.40 -0.47 33.26
N LEU A 129 -1.79 -1.63 33.57
CA LEU A 129 -0.44 -1.70 34.09
C LEU A 129 0.57 -2.09 33.00
N ASN A 130 1.71 -1.39 33.00
CA ASN A 130 2.89 -1.78 32.22
C ASN A 130 3.83 -2.54 33.14
N LEU A 131 3.69 -3.86 33.19
CA LEU A 131 4.40 -4.73 34.15
C LEU A 131 5.78 -5.19 33.65
N MET A 132 6.18 -4.84 32.42
CA MET A 132 7.42 -5.34 31.82
C MET A 132 8.07 -4.27 30.94
N ASP A 133 9.40 -4.15 31.03
CA ASP A 133 10.21 -3.27 30.17
C ASP A 133 11.52 -3.95 29.78
N TRP A 134 12.02 -3.67 28.57
CA TRP A 134 13.25 -4.26 28.05
C TRP A 134 14.29 -3.15 27.80
N GLY A 135 15.31 -3.13 28.66
CA GLY A 135 16.39 -2.16 28.58
C GLY A 135 17.36 -2.42 27.42
N SER A 136 18.04 -1.37 26.96
CA SER A 136 19.06 -1.45 25.90
C SER A 136 20.26 -2.36 26.24
N SER A 137 20.47 -2.65 27.53
CA SER A 137 21.50 -3.58 28.02
C SER A 137 21.08 -5.06 27.91
N ASN A 138 19.98 -5.35 27.20
CA ASN A 138 19.42 -6.69 27.05
C ASN A 138 18.91 -7.32 28.36
N ILE A 139 18.56 -6.48 29.34
CA ILE A 139 17.98 -6.88 30.61
C ILE A 139 16.48 -6.57 30.56
N LEU A 140 15.68 -7.59 30.83
CA LEU A 140 14.23 -7.51 30.96
C LEU A 140 13.87 -7.27 32.43
N ALA A 141 13.16 -6.19 32.73
CA ALA A 141 12.56 -5.96 34.03
C ALA A 141 11.10 -6.39 33.99
N ILE A 142 10.65 -7.19 34.97
CA ILE A 142 9.27 -7.65 35.07
C ILE A 142 8.78 -7.56 36.52
N ALA A 143 7.58 -7.01 36.71
CA ALA A 143 6.89 -6.95 37.99
C ALA A 143 5.96 -8.16 38.15
N LEU A 144 6.23 -8.96 39.20
CA LEU A 144 5.49 -10.15 39.57
C LEU A 144 5.00 -9.98 41.02
N GLY A 145 3.69 -9.87 41.21
CA GLY A 145 3.09 -9.48 42.49
C GLY A 145 3.69 -8.17 43.03
N SER A 146 4.28 -8.21 44.22
CA SER A 146 4.96 -7.09 44.86
C SER A 146 6.46 -7.01 44.59
N THR A 147 6.99 -7.86 43.71
CA THR A 147 8.43 -7.99 43.47
C THR A 147 8.80 -7.68 42.02
N VAL A 148 9.88 -6.94 41.82
CA VAL A 148 10.48 -6.71 40.49
C VAL A 148 11.67 -7.64 40.30
N TYR A 149 11.66 -8.37 39.18
CA TYR A 149 12.74 -9.25 38.75
C TYR A 149 13.45 -8.69 37.52
N LEU A 150 14.74 -8.95 37.43
CA LEU A 150 15.60 -8.67 36.28
C LEU A 150 16.04 -9.98 35.67
N TRP A 151 15.88 -10.10 34.36
CA TRP A 151 16.35 -11.23 33.58
C TRP A 151 17.30 -10.75 32.48
N ASP A 152 18.54 -11.22 32.49
CA ASP A 152 19.52 -10.91 31.43
C ASP A 152 19.33 -11.89 30.28
N ALA A 153 18.88 -11.39 29.13
CA ALA A 153 18.61 -12.21 27.95
C ALA A 153 19.89 -12.76 27.28
N SER A 154 21.06 -12.21 27.62
CA SER A 154 22.36 -12.65 27.08
C SER A 154 22.90 -13.86 27.84
N SER A 155 22.88 -13.79 29.18
CA SER A 155 23.37 -14.87 30.06
C SER A 155 22.29 -15.85 30.50
N GLY A 156 21.02 -15.46 30.42
CA GLY A 156 19.88 -16.20 30.98
C GLY A 156 19.77 -16.09 32.51
N SER A 157 20.58 -15.25 33.16
CA SER A 157 20.57 -15.08 34.61
C SER A 157 19.34 -14.29 35.07
N THR A 158 18.82 -14.65 36.26
CA THR A 158 17.69 -13.96 36.90
C THR A 158 18.12 -13.39 38.24
N SER A 159 17.67 -12.19 38.57
CA SER A 159 17.97 -11.51 39.83
C SER A 159 16.75 -10.76 40.35
N LYS A 160 16.53 -10.80 41.66
CA LYS A 160 15.47 -10.02 42.31
C LYS A 160 15.97 -8.60 42.57
N LEU A 161 15.25 -7.58 42.09
CA LEU A 161 15.63 -6.18 42.23
C LEU A 161 15.11 -5.58 43.54
N VAL A 162 13.79 -5.62 43.73
CA VAL A 162 13.11 -5.01 44.87
C VAL A 162 11.82 -5.75 45.16
N MET A 163 11.45 -5.79 46.43
CA MET A 163 10.14 -6.24 46.91
C MET A 163 9.53 -5.08 47.67
N VAL A 164 8.28 -4.75 47.34
CA VAL A 164 7.51 -3.70 47.99
C VAL A 164 6.67 -4.37 49.08
N ASP A 165 6.86 -3.96 50.32
CA ASP A 165 6.02 -4.40 51.43
C ASP A 165 4.81 -3.47 51.55
N ASP A 166 3.62 -4.03 51.81
CA ASP A 166 2.35 -3.29 51.90
C ASP A 166 2.27 -2.36 53.13
N GLU A 167 3.29 -2.33 53.99
CA GLU A 167 3.28 -1.59 55.27
C GLU A 167 3.73 -0.12 55.16
N ASN A 168 4.24 0.32 54.00
CA ASN A 168 4.71 1.70 53.79
C ASN A 168 3.73 2.56 52.95
N GLY A 169 2.47 2.63 53.37
CA GLY A 169 1.54 3.65 52.89
C GLY A 169 1.70 4.95 53.69
N PRO A 170 1.62 6.16 53.07
CA PRO A 170 1.59 7.39 53.84
C PRO A 170 0.29 7.45 54.66
N HIS A 171 0.42 7.43 55.98
CA HIS A 171 -0.67 7.77 56.91
C HIS A 171 -1.07 9.24 56.77
#